data_AF-J3ME80-F1
#
_entry.id   AF-J3ME80-F1
#
_cell.length_a   1.000
_cell.length_b   1.000
_cell.length_c   1.000
_cell.angle_alpha   90.00
_cell.angle_beta   90.00
_cell.angle_gamma   90.00
#
_symmetry.space_group_name_H-M   'P 1'
#
loop_
_entity.id
_entity.type
_entity.pdbx_description
1 polymer ?
#
loop_
_entity_poly.entity_id
_entity_poly.type
_entity_poly.pdbx_seq_one_letter_code
_entity_poly.pdbx_strand_id
1 'polypeptide(L)'
;MSHQSESPLPCGSSPPHDSVDEVSSIDPMDLYTMEEFLLEQEILKDFSDHLVDETMGDVEALQDQISNTIPGTRRYVVRPREEAKQQLMDDYFSLNPIYDDKFFRRRFRMRRSLFLRIVDALSG
;
A
#
# COMPACT_ATOMS: atom_id res chain seq x y z
N MET A 1 33.45 -98.30 27.26
CA MET A 1 33.28 -98.53 25.81
C MET A 1 32.11 -97.64 25.39
N SER A 2 32.39 -96.45 24.86
CA SER A 2 32.38 -96.13 23.41
C SER A 2 30.95 -95.90 22.91
N HIS A 3 30.55 -94.87 22.16
CA HIS A 3 31.09 -93.59 21.66
C HIS A 3 29.91 -92.93 20.90
N GLN A 4 29.76 -91.60 20.98
CA GLN A 4 29.37 -90.67 19.87
C GLN A 4 27.92 -90.81 19.30
N SER A 5 27.20 -89.80 18.79
CA SER A 5 27.52 -88.52 18.13
C SER A 5 26.26 -87.62 17.97
N GLU A 6 26.43 -86.29 18.15
CA GLU A 6 25.97 -85.08 17.38
C GLU A 6 24.59 -85.03 16.62
N SER A 7 23.84 -83.92 16.42
CA SER A 7 23.89 -82.46 16.71
C SER A 7 22.58 -81.73 16.13
N PRO A 8 22.41 -80.38 15.93
CA PRO A 8 21.82 -79.37 16.87
C PRO A 8 20.75 -78.30 16.34
N LEU A 9 20.03 -77.62 17.29
CA LEU A 9 19.52 -76.19 17.45
C LEU A 9 18.64 -75.44 16.37
N PRO A 10 18.08 -74.19 16.57
CA PRO A 10 17.88 -73.25 17.74
C PRO A 10 16.43 -72.61 17.88
N CYS A 11 15.93 -72.10 19.04
CA CYS A 11 16.05 -70.82 19.80
C CYS A 11 15.03 -69.67 19.45
N GLY A 12 14.37 -69.04 20.46
CA GLY A 12 13.69 -67.72 20.37
C GLY A 12 12.53 -67.43 21.38
N SER A 13 12.63 -66.34 22.17
CA SER A 13 11.87 -65.87 23.37
C SER A 13 10.71 -64.85 23.12
N SER A 14 9.72 -64.58 24.03
CA SER A 14 9.65 -63.46 25.03
C SER A 14 8.21 -63.23 25.67
N PRO A 15 8.03 -62.42 26.77
CA PRO A 15 6.95 -62.48 27.81
C PRO A 15 5.96 -61.23 27.89
N PRO A 16 5.10 -61.01 28.94
CA PRO A 16 3.82 -60.27 28.90
C PRO A 16 3.86 -58.76 29.29
N HIS A 17 2.77 -58.02 29.01
CA HIS A 17 2.56 -56.60 29.36
C HIS A 17 1.64 -56.40 30.58
N ASP A 18 1.99 -55.44 31.44
CA ASP A 18 1.34 -55.10 32.71
C ASP A 18 1.01 -53.58 32.81
N SER A 19 -0.05 -53.29 33.58
CA SER A 19 -0.36 -52.08 34.39
C SER A 19 -0.68 -50.68 33.80
N VAL A 20 -1.89 -50.21 34.20
CA VAL A 20 -2.39 -48.89 34.71
C VAL A 20 -2.21 -47.56 33.94
N ASP A 21 -3.26 -46.73 33.89
CA ASP A 21 -3.24 -45.35 34.46
C ASP A 21 -4.63 -44.66 34.47
N GLU A 22 -4.92 -44.07 35.62
CA GLU A 22 -6.10 -43.31 36.03
C GLU A 22 -5.94 -41.86 35.59
N VAL A 23 -6.78 -41.38 34.66
CA VAL A 23 -6.69 -40.00 34.16
C VAL A 23 -7.28 -39.03 35.19
N SER A 24 -6.40 -38.29 35.88
CA SER A 24 -6.80 -37.12 36.64
C SER A 24 -7.44 -36.11 35.68
N SER A 25 -8.59 -35.53 36.07
CA SER A 25 -9.16 -34.37 35.39
C SER A 25 -8.13 -33.25 35.40
N ILE A 26 -7.48 -33.05 34.26
CA ILE A 26 -6.58 -31.93 33.98
C ILE A 26 -7.41 -30.64 34.12
N ASP A 27 -7.06 -29.81 35.11
CA ASP A 27 -7.59 -28.46 35.22
C ASP A 27 -6.93 -27.60 34.12
N PRO A 28 -7.69 -27.05 33.17
CA PRO A 28 -7.15 -26.24 32.08
C PRO A 28 -6.39 -24.99 32.57
N MET A 29 -6.61 -24.55 33.81
CA MET A 29 -5.89 -23.42 34.41
C MET A 29 -4.48 -23.77 34.90
N ASP A 30 -4.14 -25.06 35.02
CA ASP A 30 -2.82 -25.54 35.46
C ASP A 30 -1.89 -25.88 34.27
N LEU A 31 -2.40 -25.70 33.04
CA LEU A 31 -1.64 -25.94 31.80
C LEU A 31 -0.85 -24.71 31.33
N TYR A 32 -1.06 -23.54 31.95
CA TYR A 32 -0.29 -22.32 31.69
C TYR A 32 0.13 -21.68 33.00
N THR A 33 1.43 -21.67 33.27
CA THR A 33 1.96 -20.87 34.39
C THR A 33 2.00 -19.40 33.97
N MET A 34 1.79 -18.47 34.91
CA MET A 34 1.79 -17.03 34.63
C MET A 34 3.10 -16.55 33.98
N GLU A 35 4.20 -17.27 34.24
CA GLU A 35 5.51 -17.09 33.60
C GLU A 35 5.51 -17.46 32.12
N GLU A 36 4.83 -18.54 31.71
CA GLU A 36 4.72 -18.96 30.30
C GLU A 36 3.91 -17.94 29.49
N PHE A 37 2.83 -17.43 30.08
CA PHE A 37 2.04 -16.35 29.46
C PHE A 37 2.84 -15.05 29.29
N LEU A 38 3.66 -14.68 30.28
CA LEU A 38 4.50 -13.50 30.19
C LEU A 38 5.63 -13.67 29.16
N LEU A 39 6.21 -14.88 29.08
CA LEU A 39 7.22 -15.21 28.07
C LEU A 39 6.62 -15.16 26.66
N GLU A 40 5.41 -15.65 26.46
CA GLU A 40 4.71 -15.54 25.17
C GLU A 40 4.42 -14.10 24.79
N GLN A 41 4.00 -13.28 25.75
CA GLN A 41 3.78 -11.84 25.53
C GLN A 41 5.08 -11.11 25.18
N GLU A 42 6.21 -11.53 25.76
CA GLU A 42 7.54 -11.02 25.44
C GLU A 42 7.97 -11.44 24.02
N ILE A 43 7.86 -12.74 23.71
CA ILE A 43 8.18 -13.29 22.39
C ILE A 43 7.31 -12.64 21.29
N LEU A 44 6.00 -12.52 21.53
CA LEU A 44 5.06 -11.94 20.58
C LEU A 44 5.34 -10.45 20.36
N LYS A 45 5.77 -9.75 21.41
CA LYS A 45 6.19 -8.36 21.31
C LYS A 45 7.45 -8.21 20.47
N ASP A 46 8.46 -9.05 20.67
CA ASP A 46 9.68 -9.02 19.86
C ASP A 46 9.40 -9.30 18.37
N PHE A 47 8.52 -10.27 18.08
CA PHE A 47 8.08 -10.52 16.72
C PHE A 47 7.31 -9.34 16.11
N SER A 48 6.44 -8.70 16.90
CA SER A 48 5.74 -7.49 16.48
C SER A 48 6.71 -6.34 16.20
N ASP A 49 7.67 -6.12 17.07
CA ASP A 49 8.68 -5.07 16.93
C ASP A 49 9.51 -5.29 15.65
N HIS A 50 9.91 -6.54 15.37
CA HIS A 50 10.59 -6.89 14.11
C HIS A 50 9.74 -6.61 12.86
N LEU A 51 8.46 -7.00 12.87
CA LEU A 51 7.56 -6.76 11.74
C LEU A 51 7.35 -5.25 11.49
N VAL A 52 7.24 -4.47 12.55
CA VAL A 52 7.12 -3.01 12.46
C VAL A 52 8.38 -2.41 11.85
N ASP A 53 9.57 -2.82 12.28
CA ASP A 53 10.84 -2.32 11.73
C ASP A 53 11.00 -2.67 10.24
N GLU A 54 10.69 -3.91 9.85
CA GLU A 54 10.73 -4.35 8.44
C GLU A 54 9.78 -3.53 7.57
N THR A 55 8.52 -3.39 8.00
CA THR A 55 7.51 -2.63 7.25
C THR A 55 7.83 -1.13 7.20
N MET A 56 8.39 -0.55 8.27
CA MET A 56 8.82 0.84 8.29
C MET A 56 9.98 1.07 7.31
N GLY A 57 10.94 0.16 7.27
CA GLY A 57 12.06 0.22 6.33
C GLY A 57 11.60 0.21 4.86
N ASP A 58 10.63 -0.64 4.52
CA ASP A 58 10.03 -0.66 3.18
C ASP A 58 9.28 0.64 2.85
N VAL A 59 8.53 1.18 3.81
CA VAL A 59 7.80 2.45 3.64
C VAL A 59 8.77 3.61 3.41
N GLU A 60 9.87 3.67 4.15
CA GLU A 60 10.91 4.69 3.99
C GLU A 60 11.60 4.56 2.62
N ALA A 61 12.00 3.34 2.24
CA ALA A 61 12.60 3.07 0.94
C ALA A 61 11.66 3.41 -0.23
N LEU A 62 10.36 3.19 -0.09
CA LEU A 62 9.35 3.58 -1.08
C LEU A 62 9.14 5.11 -1.10
N GLN A 63 9.13 5.78 0.05
CA GLN A 63 9.02 7.25 0.12
C GLN A 63 10.21 7.93 -0.54
N ASP A 64 11.43 7.43 -0.34
CA ASP A 64 12.63 7.95 -0.98
C ASP A 64 12.60 7.74 -2.50
N GLN A 65 12.09 6.60 -2.97
CA GLN A 65 11.91 6.39 -4.40
C GLN A 65 10.85 7.33 -4.99
N ILE A 66 9.74 7.54 -4.28
CA ILE A 66 8.65 8.42 -4.73
C ILE A 66 9.10 9.88 -4.74
N SER A 67 9.79 10.35 -3.69
CA SER A 67 10.25 11.73 -3.57
C SER A 67 11.28 12.10 -4.63
N ASN A 68 12.14 11.14 -5.01
CA ASN A 68 13.15 11.33 -6.05
C ASN A 68 12.60 11.19 -7.48
N THR A 69 11.42 10.59 -7.68
CA THR A 69 10.86 10.31 -9.01
C THR A 69 9.72 11.24 -9.41
N ILE A 70 9.01 11.87 -8.47
CA ILE A 70 7.88 12.76 -8.80
C ILE A 70 8.38 14.21 -9.00
N PRO A 71 8.43 14.74 -10.24
CA PRO A 71 8.56 16.17 -10.44
C PRO A 71 7.39 16.86 -9.73
N GLY A 72 7.72 17.77 -8.79
CA GLY A 72 6.79 18.28 -7.79
C GLY A 72 5.39 18.59 -8.29
N THR A 73 4.38 18.25 -7.48
CA THR A 73 2.95 18.37 -7.79
C THR A 73 2.65 19.78 -8.29
N ARG A 74 2.17 19.90 -9.54
CA ARG A 74 1.85 21.19 -10.15
C ARG A 74 0.77 21.90 -9.34
N ARG A 75 1.10 23.08 -8.78
CA ARG A 75 0.13 23.90 -8.05
C ARG A 75 -0.99 24.35 -8.99
N TYR A 76 -2.24 24.03 -8.61
CA TYR A 76 -3.42 24.54 -9.30
C TYR A 76 -3.63 26.02 -8.92
N VAL A 77 -3.84 26.86 -9.93
CA VAL A 77 -4.16 28.28 -9.76
C VAL A 77 -5.55 28.51 -10.34
N VAL A 78 -6.48 28.99 -9.51
CA VAL A 78 -7.82 29.38 -9.95
C VAL A 78 -7.70 30.54 -10.93
N ARG A 79 -8.35 30.44 -12.08
CA ARG A 79 -8.39 31.49 -13.10
C ARG A 79 -9.84 31.94 -13.29
N PRO A 80 -10.20 33.20 -12.99
CA PRO A 80 -11.57 33.68 -13.12
C PRO A 80 -11.94 33.82 -14.61
N ARG A 81 -12.46 32.73 -15.18
CA ARG A 81 -12.75 32.65 -16.63
C ARG A 81 -13.87 33.59 -17.06
N GLU A 82 -14.90 33.71 -16.24
CA GLU A 82 -16.08 34.54 -16.55
C GLU A 82 -15.73 36.03 -16.55
N GLU A 83 -14.98 36.48 -15.54
CA GLU A 83 -14.49 37.85 -15.46
C GLU A 83 -13.57 38.18 -16.65
N ALA A 84 -12.64 37.28 -16.98
CA ALA A 84 -11.77 37.46 -18.13
C ALA A 84 -12.54 37.51 -19.47
N LYS A 85 -13.66 36.78 -19.59
CA LYS A 85 -14.55 36.87 -20.75
C LYS A 85 -15.21 38.24 -20.83
N GLN A 86 -15.73 38.76 -19.72
CA GLN A 86 -16.36 40.07 -19.69
C GLN A 86 -15.36 41.18 -20.03
N GLN A 87 -14.19 41.17 -19.39
CA GLN A 87 -13.10 42.11 -19.69
C GLN A 87 -12.69 42.05 -21.16
N LEU A 88 -12.60 40.86 -21.76
CA LEU A 88 -12.31 40.71 -23.20
C LEU A 88 -13.34 41.44 -24.06
N MET A 89 -14.62 41.35 -23.72
CA MET A 89 -15.70 42.01 -24.47
C MET A 89 -15.67 43.52 -24.27
N ASP A 90 -15.49 43.99 -23.03
CA ASP A 90 -15.49 45.41 -22.69
C ASP A 90 -14.27 46.14 -23.31
N ASP A 91 -13.09 45.55 -23.19
CA ASP A 91 -11.83 46.14 -23.65
C ASP A 91 -11.73 46.24 -25.17
N TYR A 92 -12.19 45.19 -25.87
CA TYR A 92 -11.99 45.07 -27.30
C TYR A 92 -13.27 45.27 -28.08
N PHE A 93 -14.42 44.74 -27.68
CA PHE A 93 -15.61 44.67 -28.53
C PHE A 93 -16.76 45.63 -28.14
N SER A 94 -16.56 46.48 -27.13
CA SER A 94 -17.50 47.54 -26.79
C SER A 94 -17.60 48.61 -27.88
N LEU A 95 -18.61 49.49 -27.78
CA LEU A 95 -18.83 50.58 -28.74
C LEU A 95 -17.62 51.53 -28.83
N ASN A 96 -16.94 51.75 -27.71
CA ASN A 96 -15.73 52.56 -27.60
C ASN A 96 -14.63 51.71 -26.95
N PRO A 97 -13.95 50.84 -27.73
CA PRO A 97 -13.00 49.90 -27.16
C PRO A 97 -11.75 50.63 -26.64
N ILE A 98 -11.23 50.16 -25.51
CA ILE A 98 -10.00 50.69 -24.89
C ILE A 98 -8.78 50.36 -25.78
N TYR A 99 -8.83 49.23 -26.49
CA TYR A 99 -7.73 48.77 -27.33
C TYR A 99 -8.12 48.54 -28.78
N ASP A 100 -7.33 49.12 -29.68
CA ASP A 100 -7.46 48.91 -31.12
C ASP A 100 -7.15 47.46 -31.55
N ASP A 101 -7.61 47.12 -32.76
CA ASP A 101 -7.43 45.83 -33.43
C ASP A 101 -5.99 45.33 -33.47
N LYS A 102 -5.02 46.25 -33.54
CA LYS A 102 -3.58 45.93 -33.53
C LYS A 102 -3.17 45.25 -32.21
N PHE A 103 -3.70 45.71 -31.08
CA PHE A 103 -3.43 45.12 -29.77
C PHE A 103 -4.11 43.77 -29.63
N PHE A 104 -5.34 43.62 -30.11
CA PHE A 104 -6.03 42.34 -30.13
C PHE A 104 -5.23 41.29 -30.91
N ARG A 105 -4.77 41.65 -32.13
CA ARG A 105 -3.92 40.79 -32.95
C ARG A 105 -2.61 40.43 -32.28
N ARG A 106 -1.97 41.37 -31.56
CA ARG A 106 -0.72 41.09 -30.84
C ARG A 106 -0.95 40.15 -29.65
N ARG A 107 -2.03 40.33 -28.89
CA ARG A 107 -2.34 39.58 -27.66
C ARG A 107 -2.88 38.18 -27.95
N PHE A 108 -3.88 38.09 -28.83
CA PHE A 108 -4.59 36.83 -29.13
C PHE A 108 -4.11 36.15 -30.41
N ARG A 109 -3.19 36.80 -31.15
CA ARG A 109 -2.63 36.28 -32.41
C ARG A 109 -3.70 36.03 -33.48
N MET A 110 -4.88 36.66 -33.34
CA MET A 110 -6.07 36.51 -34.19
C MET A 110 -6.62 37.87 -34.61
N ARG A 111 -7.28 37.97 -35.78
CA ARG A 111 -8.05 39.16 -36.15
C ARG A 111 -9.40 39.18 -35.41
N ARG A 112 -9.87 40.36 -34.98
CA ARG A 112 -11.16 40.51 -34.29
C ARG A 112 -12.34 40.00 -35.10
N SER A 113 -12.37 40.27 -36.41
CA SER A 113 -13.41 39.76 -37.30
C SER A 113 -13.45 38.23 -37.40
N LEU A 114 -12.29 37.56 -37.27
CA LEU A 114 -12.27 36.09 -37.21
C LEU A 114 -12.86 35.59 -35.89
N PHE A 115 -12.52 36.24 -34.77
CA PHE A 115 -13.10 35.91 -33.47
C PHE A 115 -14.64 36.02 -33.51
N LEU A 116 -15.18 37.11 -34.04
CA LEU A 116 -16.63 37.30 -34.16
C LEU A 116 -17.28 36.22 -35.03
N ARG A 117 -16.68 35.84 -36.16
CA ARG A 117 -17.19 34.74 -37.01
C ARG A 117 -17.20 33.39 -36.29
N ILE A 118 -16.20 33.13 -35.45
CA ILE A 118 -16.16 31.90 -34.63
C ILE A 118 -17.26 31.93 -33.58
N VAL A 119 -17.46 33.05 -32.89
CA VAL A 119 -18.54 33.21 -31.89
C VAL A 119 -19.90 33.01 -32.54
N ASP A 120 -20.13 33.64 -33.69
CA ASP A 120 -21.36 33.52 -34.47
C ASP A 120 -21.62 32.05 -34.87
N ALA A 121 -20.60 31.36 -35.40
CA ALA A 121 -20.71 29.95 -35.78
C ALA A 121 -20.96 29.00 -34.61
N LEU A 122 -20.55 29.35 -33.38
CA LEU A 122 -20.78 28.57 -32.16
C LEU A 122 -22.09 28.93 -31.44
N SER A 123 -22.74 30.01 -31.84
CA SER A 123 -23.98 30.49 -31.21
C SER A 123 -25.24 30.00 -31.95
N GLY A 124 -25.06 29.21 -33.02
CA GLY A 124 -26.11 28.61 -33.85
C GLY A 124 -26.68 27.32 -33.30
#